data_AF-D1AGA4-F1
#
_entry.id   AF-D1AGA4-F1
#
_cell.length_a   1.000
_cell.length_b   1.000
_cell.length_c   1.000
_cell.angle_alpha   90.00
_cell.angle_beta   90.00
_cell.angle_gamma   90.00
#
_symmetry.space_group_name_H-M   'P 1'
#
loop_
_entity.id
_entity.type
_entity.pdbx_description
1 polymer ?
#
loop_
_entity_poly.entity_id
_entity_poly.type
_entity_poly.pdbx_seq_one_letter_code
_entity_poly.pdbx_strand_id
1 'polypeptide(L)'
;MAKKNINVIDRSKDKPASVSDKKVNTEKKYDNEKLKVDNKNPDNKDLRNTGQHIKEEMQKNESPVIPEQKITDIRTFGSSDYCIVVEMVGTFRNMWNYLNKKMHIRRIKEDTKDLEIVPIEFELGESREFELLQSQLIKIVIEGVEVEKTQENLLKFADKKGADFLEAMLGLIEENIKELGKLRAKTMSLNITNVL
;
A
#
# COMPACT_ATOMS: atom_id res chain seq x y z
N MET A 1 -44.38 -11.41 22.42
CA MET A 1 -43.10 -11.20 21.71
C MET A 1 -43.29 -10.07 20.71
N ALA A 2 -42.58 -8.96 20.86
CA ALA A 2 -42.74 -7.76 20.03
C ALA A 2 -41.94 -7.89 18.72
N LYS A 3 -42.59 -7.70 17.58
CA LYS A 3 -41.93 -7.62 16.26
C LYS A 3 -41.37 -6.21 16.08
N LYS A 4 -40.05 -6.06 15.97
CA LYS A 4 -39.39 -4.80 15.56
C LYS A 4 -39.51 -4.67 14.05
N ASN A 5 -40.20 -3.63 13.58
CA ASN A 5 -40.18 -3.21 12.18
C ASN A 5 -38.83 -2.54 11.88
N ILE A 6 -38.11 -3.06 10.89
CA ILE A 6 -36.90 -2.43 10.34
C ILE A 6 -37.32 -1.68 9.09
N ASN A 7 -37.26 -0.35 9.11
CA ASN A 7 -37.43 0.48 7.91
C ASN A 7 -36.12 0.45 7.11
N VAL A 8 -36.15 -0.15 5.92
CA VAL A 8 -35.08 -0.06 4.93
C VAL A 8 -35.32 1.20 4.10
N ILE A 9 -34.37 2.13 4.11
CA ILE A 9 -34.43 3.35 3.29
C ILE A 9 -33.75 3.02 1.94
N ASP A 10 -34.54 3.01 0.87
CA ASP A 10 -34.06 2.86 -0.51
C ASP A 10 -33.61 4.22 -1.06
N ARG A 11 -32.31 4.37 -1.36
CA ARG A 11 -31.70 5.58 -1.93
C ARG A 11 -31.42 5.48 -3.42
N SER A 12 -32.05 4.53 -4.12
CA SER A 12 -31.87 4.33 -5.58
C SER A 12 -32.35 5.50 -6.46
N LYS A 13 -32.87 6.59 -5.89
CA LYS A 13 -33.37 7.77 -6.63
C LYS A 13 -32.55 9.05 -6.48
N ASP A 14 -31.45 9.04 -5.74
CA ASP A 14 -30.58 10.21 -5.64
C ASP A 14 -29.70 10.31 -6.90
N LYS A 15 -30.07 11.21 -7.81
CA LYS A 15 -29.27 11.53 -9.01
C LYS A 15 -27.95 12.20 -8.60
N PRO A 16 -26.79 11.73 -9.09
CA PRO A 16 -25.54 12.46 -8.94
C PRO A 16 -25.56 13.74 -9.79
N ALA A 17 -25.16 14.86 -9.18
CA ALA A 17 -24.93 16.11 -9.90
C ALA A 17 -23.75 15.93 -10.87
N SER A 18 -24.01 16.16 -12.15
CA SER A 18 -23.00 16.18 -13.21
C SER A 18 -22.12 17.42 -13.07
N VAL A 19 -20.81 17.25 -12.86
CA VAL A 19 -19.81 18.32 -13.02
C VAL A 19 -19.11 18.11 -14.36
N SER A 20 -19.15 19.14 -15.19
CA SER A 20 -18.63 19.14 -16.56
C SER A 20 -17.11 19.27 -16.62
N ASP A 21 -16.51 18.55 -17.58
CA ASP A 21 -15.09 18.55 -17.88
C ASP A 21 -14.58 19.92 -18.32
N LYS A 22 -13.73 20.55 -17.51
CA LYS A 22 -12.78 21.55 -17.98
C LYS A 22 -11.36 21.02 -17.81
N LYS A 23 -10.73 20.68 -18.94
CA LYS A 23 -9.28 20.49 -19.05
C LYS A 23 -8.59 21.76 -18.56
N VAL A 24 -7.82 21.67 -17.46
CA VAL A 24 -6.91 22.72 -17.03
C VAL A 24 -5.49 22.17 -17.11
N ASN A 25 -4.79 22.61 -18.16
CA ASN A 25 -3.36 22.47 -18.33
C ASN A 25 -2.67 23.22 -17.17
N THR A 26 -1.84 22.54 -16.37
CA THR A 26 -1.03 23.17 -15.32
C THR A 26 0.44 22.85 -15.53
N GLU A 27 1.05 23.49 -16.53
CA GLU A 27 2.44 23.91 -16.44
C GLU A 27 2.44 25.34 -15.87
N LYS A 28 2.73 25.49 -14.57
CA LYS A 28 3.14 26.78 -14.01
C LYS A 28 4.54 26.62 -13.43
N LYS A 29 5.51 27.17 -14.18
CA LYS A 29 6.83 27.54 -13.66
C LYS A 29 6.64 28.55 -12.54
N TYR A 30 7.26 28.30 -11.40
CA TYR A 30 7.35 29.28 -10.32
C TYR A 30 8.54 30.20 -10.60
N ASP A 31 8.26 31.43 -11.03
CA ASP A 31 9.27 32.49 -11.06
C ASP A 31 9.40 33.08 -9.65
N ASN A 32 10.63 32.99 -9.10
CA ASN A 32 10.98 33.57 -7.81
C ASN A 32 11.11 35.10 -7.93
N GLU A 33 10.02 35.83 -7.75
CA GLU A 33 10.12 37.28 -7.53
C GLU A 33 10.65 37.57 -6.12
N LYS A 34 11.83 38.18 -6.06
CA LYS A 34 12.40 38.71 -4.81
C LYS A 34 11.50 39.82 -4.28
N LEU A 35 10.77 39.53 -3.20
CA LEU A 35 10.12 40.54 -2.36
C LEU A 35 11.17 41.55 -1.86
N LYS A 36 11.11 42.79 -2.35
CA LYS A 36 11.84 43.91 -1.74
C LYS A 36 11.04 44.39 -0.54
N VAL A 37 11.63 44.29 0.65
CA VAL A 37 11.03 44.79 1.90
C VAL A 37 11.42 46.26 2.06
N ASP A 38 10.43 47.17 2.00
CA ASP A 38 10.64 48.58 2.32
C ASP A 38 10.68 48.78 3.85
N ASN A 39 11.89 48.96 4.39
CA ASN A 39 12.14 49.20 5.81
C ASN A 39 11.89 50.66 6.20
N LYS A 40 10.61 51.06 6.29
CA LYS A 40 10.20 52.35 6.89
C LYS A 40 9.21 52.20 8.05
N ASN A 41 9.20 51.05 8.73
CA ASN A 41 8.47 50.92 10.00
C ASN A 41 9.42 51.20 11.18
N PRO A 42 9.19 52.24 12.00
CA PRO A 42 10.04 52.58 13.15
C PRO A 42 10.05 51.53 14.27
N ASP A 43 9.17 50.53 14.25
CA ASP A 43 9.12 49.44 15.24
C ASP A 43 10.18 48.34 15.03
N ASN A 44 11.01 48.43 13.98
CA ASN A 44 11.97 47.40 13.60
C ASN A 44 13.38 47.56 14.22
N LYS A 45 13.47 48.16 15.41
CA LYS A 45 14.77 48.48 16.04
C LYS A 45 15.56 47.25 16.52
N ASP A 46 14.90 46.11 16.73
CA ASP A 46 15.54 44.92 17.33
C ASP A 46 15.71 43.72 16.39
N LEU A 47 15.33 43.83 15.10
CA LEU A 47 15.57 42.76 14.11
C LEU A 47 16.98 42.82 13.51
N ARG A 48 18.01 42.81 14.35
CA ARG A 48 19.39 42.60 13.90
C ARG A 48 19.79 41.14 14.14
N ASN A 49 20.10 40.45 13.05
CA ASN A 49 20.81 39.16 12.96
C ASN A 49 20.06 37.84 13.23
N THR A 50 18.84 37.67 12.69
CA THR A 50 18.19 36.34 12.66
C THR A 50 18.79 35.36 11.62
N GLY A 51 19.43 35.85 10.56
CA GLY A 51 19.89 34.98 9.46
C GLY A 51 21.10 34.07 9.77
N GLN A 52 21.93 34.43 10.76
CA GLN A 52 23.14 33.67 11.10
C GLN A 52 22.84 32.54 12.10
N HIS A 53 22.00 32.81 13.10
CA HIS A 53 21.51 31.78 14.03
C HIS A 53 20.69 30.68 13.33
N ILE A 54 19.86 31.03 12.33
CA ILE A 54 19.08 30.04 11.58
C ILE A 54 20.00 29.07 10.81
N LYS A 55 21.10 29.54 10.22
CA LYS A 55 22.04 28.67 9.49
C LYS A 55 22.80 27.72 10.42
N GLU A 56 23.19 28.19 11.60
CA GLU A 56 23.88 27.37 12.59
C GLU A 56 22.96 26.33 13.25
N GLU A 57 21.68 26.64 13.45
CA GLU A 57 20.68 25.66 13.91
C GLU A 57 20.33 24.61 12.86
N MET A 58 20.28 24.99 11.57
CA MET A 58 20.02 24.04 10.49
C MET A 58 21.17 23.03 10.28
N GLN A 59 22.43 23.41 10.53
CA GLN A 59 23.57 22.50 10.48
C GLN A 59 23.68 21.57 11.70
N LYS A 60 23.14 21.96 12.86
CA LYS A 60 23.09 21.09 14.06
C LYS A 60 21.93 20.09 14.02
N ASN A 61 20.90 20.36 13.22
CA ASN A 61 19.67 19.56 13.14
C ASN A 61 19.53 18.88 11.75
N GLU A 62 20.60 18.27 11.23
CA GLU A 62 20.46 17.32 10.13
C GLU A 62 19.68 16.11 10.64
N SER A 63 18.35 16.20 10.55
CA SER A 63 17.47 15.05 10.68
C SER A 63 17.95 13.99 9.70
N PRO A 64 18.10 12.73 10.13
CA PRO A 64 18.57 11.67 9.26
C PRO A 64 17.72 11.65 8.01
N VAL A 65 18.37 11.73 6.84
CA VAL A 65 17.71 11.70 5.53
C VAL A 65 16.79 10.49 5.52
N ILE A 66 15.49 10.73 5.43
CA ILE A 66 14.50 9.65 5.37
C ILE A 66 14.75 8.95 4.03
N PRO A 67 15.17 7.67 4.01
CA PRO A 67 15.38 6.97 2.76
C PRO A 67 14.06 6.93 1.98
N GLU A 68 14.14 7.20 0.67
CA GLU A 68 12.97 7.18 -0.20
C GLU A 68 12.27 5.82 -0.14
N GLN A 69 10.94 5.84 0.06
CA GLN A 69 10.13 4.63 0.02
C GLN A 69 9.90 4.24 -1.44
N LYS A 70 10.08 2.96 -1.76
CA LYS A 70 9.71 2.42 -3.07
C LYS A 70 8.18 2.32 -3.11
N ILE A 71 7.54 3.24 -3.83
CA ILE A 71 6.08 3.33 -3.88
C ILE A 71 5.50 2.26 -4.83
N THR A 72 6.26 1.90 -5.87
CA THR A 72 5.87 0.87 -6.84
C THR A 72 7.09 0.03 -7.23
N ASP A 73 6.86 -1.26 -7.45
CA ASP A 73 7.84 -2.18 -8.02
C ASP A 73 7.10 -3.13 -8.95
N ILE A 74 7.39 -3.10 -10.24
CA ILE A 74 6.71 -3.96 -11.22
C ILE A 74 7.72 -4.96 -11.75
N ARG A 75 7.37 -6.25 -11.66
CA ARG A 75 8.20 -7.34 -12.19
C ARG A 75 7.40 -8.23 -13.12
N THR A 76 8.10 -8.79 -14.10
CA THR A 76 7.56 -9.77 -15.04
C THR A 76 8.18 -11.12 -14.73
N PHE A 77 7.36 -12.15 -14.60
CA PHE A 77 7.78 -13.53 -14.39
C PHE A 77 7.36 -14.38 -15.58
N GLY A 78 8.28 -15.20 -16.10
CA GLY A 78 8.07 -16.03 -17.29
C GLY A 78 8.63 -15.45 -18.59
N SER A 79 8.12 -15.96 -19.71
CA SER A 79 8.60 -15.69 -21.08
C SER A 79 7.55 -14.94 -21.92
N SER A 80 7.90 -14.48 -23.13
CA SER A 80 6.98 -13.75 -24.03
C SER A 80 5.62 -14.42 -24.20
N ASP A 81 5.62 -15.75 -24.32
CA ASP A 81 4.41 -16.51 -24.63
C ASP A 81 3.61 -16.86 -23.38
N TYR A 82 4.23 -16.79 -22.21
CA TYR A 82 3.65 -17.17 -20.93
C TYR A 82 4.30 -16.35 -19.83
N CYS A 83 3.66 -15.26 -19.43
CA CYS A 83 4.15 -14.41 -18.35
C CYS A 83 3.04 -13.80 -17.52
N ILE A 84 3.40 -13.42 -16.31
CA ILE A 84 2.60 -12.55 -15.45
C ILE A 84 3.40 -11.29 -15.15
N VAL A 85 2.69 -10.16 -15.07
CA VAL A 85 3.25 -8.89 -14.63
C VAL A 85 2.59 -8.52 -13.32
N VAL A 86 3.39 -8.29 -12.30
CA VAL A 86 2.95 -8.17 -10.90
C VAL A 86 3.50 -6.90 -10.28
N GLU A 87 2.65 -6.19 -9.55
CA GLU A 87 3.07 -5.14 -8.63
C GLU A 87 3.54 -5.77 -7.30
N MET A 88 4.84 -5.66 -7.01
CA MET A 88 5.48 -6.33 -5.87
C MET A 88 5.23 -5.61 -4.54
N VAL A 89 4.70 -4.38 -4.58
CA VAL A 89 4.35 -3.62 -3.37
C VAL A 89 2.83 -3.60 -3.24
N GLY A 90 2.32 -4.39 -2.29
CA GLY A 90 0.89 -4.53 -2.06
C GLY A 90 0.27 -3.24 -1.53
N THR A 91 -0.91 -2.90 -2.04
CA THR A 91 -1.72 -1.82 -1.46
C THR A 91 -2.07 -2.15 -0.01
N PHE A 92 -2.32 -1.12 0.81
CA PHE A 92 -2.74 -1.31 2.21
C PHE A 92 -3.91 -2.29 2.33
N ARG A 93 -4.91 -2.18 1.45
CA ARG A 93 -6.09 -3.08 1.46
C ARG A 93 -5.69 -4.54 1.21
N ASN A 94 -4.86 -4.79 0.21
CA ASN A 94 -4.48 -6.14 -0.17
C ASN A 94 -3.58 -6.78 0.89
N MET A 95 -2.65 -6.01 1.45
CA MET A 95 -1.83 -6.46 2.58
C MET A 95 -2.66 -6.70 3.84
N TRP A 96 -3.65 -5.86 4.11
CA TRP A 96 -4.56 -6.06 5.24
C TRP A 96 -5.36 -7.36 5.09
N ASN A 97 -5.85 -7.66 3.88
CA ASN A 97 -6.55 -8.91 3.59
C ASN A 97 -5.61 -10.13 3.78
N TYR A 98 -4.39 -10.05 3.25
CA TYR A 98 -3.37 -11.09 3.41
C TYR A 98 -3.07 -11.42 4.88
N LEU A 99 -2.85 -10.38 5.71
CA LEU A 99 -2.50 -10.55 7.12
C LEU A 99 -3.66 -11.06 7.97
N ASN A 100 -4.90 -10.72 7.61
CA ASN A 100 -6.08 -11.06 8.40
C ASN A 100 -6.82 -12.31 7.91
N LYS A 101 -6.37 -12.96 6.83
CA LYS A 101 -6.95 -14.23 6.43
C LYS A 101 -6.79 -15.26 7.54
N LYS A 102 -7.90 -15.90 7.92
CA LYS A 102 -7.94 -16.85 9.02
C LYS A 102 -7.15 -18.11 8.62
N MET A 103 -6.06 -18.40 9.32
CA MET A 103 -5.22 -19.58 9.04
C MET A 103 -5.44 -20.74 10.03
N HIS A 104 -6.17 -20.49 11.13
CA HIS A 104 -6.37 -21.46 12.19
C HIS A 104 -7.80 -21.39 12.75
N ILE A 105 -8.32 -22.53 13.19
CA ILE A 105 -9.56 -22.63 13.96
C ILE A 105 -9.20 -22.98 15.41
N ARG A 106 -9.79 -22.26 16.35
CA ARG A 106 -9.73 -22.59 17.77
C ARG A 106 -10.97 -23.42 18.11
N ARG A 107 -10.78 -24.65 18.59
CA ARG A 107 -11.86 -25.51 19.08
C ARG A 107 -11.57 -25.95 20.51
N ILE A 108 -12.60 -26.21 21.29
CA ILE A 108 -12.46 -26.78 22.63
C ILE A 108 -12.57 -28.30 22.49
N LYS A 109 -11.60 -29.05 23.01
CA LYS A 109 -11.69 -30.51 23.05
C LYS A 109 -12.84 -30.92 23.96
N GLU A 110 -13.76 -31.73 23.44
CA GLU A 110 -14.97 -32.16 24.16
C GLU A 110 -14.64 -32.81 25.50
N ASP A 111 -13.55 -33.56 25.56
CA ASP A 111 -13.20 -34.39 26.73
C ASP A 111 -12.35 -33.68 27.79
N THR A 112 -11.58 -32.65 27.44
CA THR A 112 -10.58 -32.06 28.35
C THR A 112 -10.76 -30.57 28.66
N LYS A 113 -11.71 -29.89 28.00
CA LYS A 113 -11.85 -28.41 28.00
C LYS A 113 -10.60 -27.67 27.51
N ASP A 114 -9.64 -28.37 26.92
CA ASP A 114 -8.43 -27.75 26.37
C ASP A 114 -8.72 -27.04 25.05
N LEU A 115 -8.03 -25.93 24.83
CA LEU A 115 -8.09 -25.20 23.58
C LEU A 115 -7.13 -25.84 22.55
N GLU A 116 -7.67 -26.33 21.46
CA GLU A 116 -6.93 -26.85 20.32
C GLU A 116 -6.89 -25.82 19.18
N ILE A 117 -5.70 -25.60 18.62
CA ILE A 117 -5.47 -24.76 17.45
C ILE A 117 -5.24 -25.69 16.26
N VAL A 118 -6.20 -25.73 15.34
CA VAL A 118 -6.14 -26.56 14.13
C VAL A 118 -5.83 -25.66 12.93
N PRO A 119 -4.79 -25.95 12.13
CA PRO A 119 -4.53 -25.21 10.90
C PRO A 119 -5.66 -25.44 9.88
N ILE A 120 -6.00 -24.42 9.11
CA ILE A 120 -6.92 -24.54 7.98
C ILE A 120 -6.10 -24.90 6.75
N GLU A 121 -6.41 -26.04 6.12
CA GLU A 121 -5.87 -26.40 4.82
C GLU A 121 -6.68 -25.69 3.73
N PHE A 122 -6.02 -24.87 2.93
CA PHE A 122 -6.62 -24.15 1.81
C PHE A 122 -6.24 -24.81 0.49
N GLU A 123 -7.17 -24.84 -0.46
CA GLU A 123 -6.80 -25.05 -1.87
C GLU A 123 -5.94 -23.89 -2.36
N LEU A 124 -5.10 -24.12 -3.38
CA LEU A 124 -4.15 -23.11 -3.87
C LEU A 124 -4.84 -21.77 -4.18
N GLY A 125 -5.94 -21.82 -4.92
CA GLY A 125 -6.71 -20.64 -5.30
C GLY A 125 -7.36 -19.89 -4.14
N GLU A 126 -7.48 -20.53 -2.98
CA GLU A 126 -8.01 -19.95 -1.75
C GLU A 126 -6.89 -19.58 -0.75
N SER A 127 -5.63 -19.86 -1.05
CA SER A 127 -4.53 -19.43 -0.18
C SER A 127 -4.41 -17.91 -0.16
N ARG A 128 -4.01 -17.34 0.98
CA ARG A 128 -3.80 -15.89 1.09
C ARG A 128 -2.70 -15.40 0.14
N GLU A 129 -1.68 -16.22 -0.09
CA GLU A 129 -0.58 -15.94 -1.00
C GLU A 129 -1.07 -15.82 -2.45
N PHE A 130 -1.93 -16.75 -2.88
CA PHE A 130 -2.55 -16.70 -4.20
C PHE A 130 -3.45 -15.48 -4.36
N GLU A 131 -4.33 -15.21 -3.38
CA GLU A 131 -5.21 -14.03 -3.42
C GLU A 131 -4.42 -12.72 -3.46
N LEU A 132 -3.32 -12.63 -2.70
CA LEU A 132 -2.43 -11.47 -2.74
C LEU A 132 -1.83 -11.31 -4.13
N LEU A 133 -1.26 -12.37 -4.71
CA LEU A 133 -0.70 -12.35 -6.06
C LEU A 133 -1.76 -11.93 -7.09
N GLN A 134 -2.94 -12.54 -7.05
CA GLN A 134 -4.04 -12.22 -7.95
C GLN A 134 -4.45 -10.74 -7.85
N SER A 135 -4.53 -10.20 -6.63
CA SER A 135 -4.86 -8.79 -6.39
C SER A 135 -3.78 -7.80 -6.87
N GLN A 136 -2.55 -8.28 -7.08
CA GLN A 136 -1.40 -7.51 -7.56
C GLN A 136 -1.12 -7.71 -9.05
N LEU A 137 -1.90 -8.55 -9.75
CA LEU A 137 -1.71 -8.75 -11.17
C LEU A 137 -2.02 -7.48 -11.96
N ILE A 138 -1.04 -7.08 -12.76
CA ILE A 138 -1.20 -6.04 -13.78
C ILE A 138 -1.65 -6.69 -15.09
N LYS A 139 -1.04 -7.83 -15.45
CA LYS A 139 -1.25 -8.52 -16.73
C LYS A 139 -0.97 -10.03 -16.61
N ILE A 140 -1.67 -10.84 -17.40
CA ILE A 140 -1.38 -12.26 -17.64
C ILE A 140 -1.29 -12.48 -19.15
N VAL A 141 -0.28 -13.22 -19.61
CA VAL A 141 -0.13 -13.70 -20.98
C VAL A 141 -0.10 -15.22 -20.98
N ILE A 142 -0.91 -15.82 -21.85
CA ILE A 142 -0.98 -17.26 -22.09
C ILE A 142 -0.95 -17.46 -23.61
N GLU A 143 -0.02 -18.30 -24.08
CA GLU A 143 0.19 -18.58 -25.51
C GLU A 143 0.40 -17.32 -26.36
N GLY A 144 1.11 -16.34 -25.81
CA GLY A 144 1.43 -15.07 -26.48
C GLY A 144 0.27 -14.07 -26.52
N VAL A 145 -0.89 -14.41 -25.95
CA VAL A 145 -2.07 -13.55 -25.90
C VAL A 145 -2.29 -13.05 -24.49
N GLU A 146 -2.51 -11.74 -24.35
CA GLU A 146 -2.94 -11.15 -23.09
C GLU A 146 -4.36 -11.56 -22.77
N VAL A 147 -4.56 -12.15 -21.59
CA VAL A 147 -5.85 -12.68 -21.13
C VAL A 147 -6.35 -11.92 -19.91
N GLU A 148 -7.63 -12.09 -19.61
CA GLU A 148 -8.21 -11.50 -18.40
C GLU A 148 -7.56 -12.04 -17.12
N LYS A 149 -7.49 -11.20 -16.09
CA LYS A 149 -6.87 -11.48 -14.79
C LYS A 149 -7.77 -12.28 -13.86
N THR A 150 -8.26 -13.42 -14.35
CA THR A 150 -9.11 -14.33 -13.60
C THR A 150 -8.27 -15.35 -12.84
N GLN A 151 -8.85 -15.94 -11.79
CA GLN A 151 -8.24 -17.03 -11.03
C GLN A 151 -7.94 -18.23 -11.95
N GLU A 152 -8.87 -18.55 -12.86
CA GLU A 152 -8.71 -19.64 -13.82
C GLU A 152 -7.47 -19.44 -14.71
N ASN A 153 -7.26 -18.22 -15.24
CA ASN A 153 -6.10 -17.94 -16.08
C ASN A 153 -4.79 -17.91 -15.28
N LEU A 154 -4.81 -17.43 -14.03
CA LEU A 154 -3.64 -17.51 -13.17
C LEU A 154 -3.28 -18.97 -12.82
N LEU A 155 -4.28 -19.83 -12.60
CA LEU A 155 -4.06 -21.27 -12.39
C LEU A 155 -3.51 -21.94 -13.66
N LYS A 156 -4.03 -21.61 -14.86
CA LYS A 156 -3.45 -22.08 -16.13
C LYS A 156 -1.98 -21.67 -16.28
N PHE A 157 -1.63 -20.45 -15.87
CA PHE A 157 -0.24 -20.01 -15.83
C PHE A 157 0.57 -20.84 -14.83
N ALA A 158 0.08 -21.05 -13.61
CA ALA A 158 0.74 -21.86 -12.60
C ALA A 158 0.99 -23.32 -13.06
N ASP A 159 0.02 -23.93 -13.73
CA ASP A 159 0.14 -25.29 -14.25
C ASP A 159 1.21 -25.41 -15.34
N LYS A 160 1.38 -24.38 -16.18
CA LYS A 160 2.36 -24.37 -17.27
C LYS A 160 3.73 -23.86 -16.86
N LYS A 161 3.78 -22.92 -15.90
CA LYS A 161 4.96 -22.16 -15.46
C LYS A 161 5.09 -22.15 -13.94
N GLY A 162 5.01 -23.34 -13.33
CA GLY A 162 5.01 -23.48 -11.86
C GLY A 162 6.20 -22.84 -11.15
N ALA A 163 7.40 -22.90 -11.73
CA ALA A 163 8.58 -22.26 -11.16
C ALA A 163 8.46 -20.73 -11.14
N ASP A 164 8.09 -20.11 -12.26
CA ASP A 164 7.89 -18.66 -12.38
C ASP A 164 6.74 -18.19 -11.47
N PHE A 165 5.68 -19.00 -11.35
CA PHE A 165 4.56 -18.74 -10.45
C PHE A 165 4.98 -18.74 -8.97
N LEU A 166 5.76 -19.73 -8.55
CA LEU A 166 6.30 -19.79 -7.19
C LEU A 166 7.25 -18.63 -6.91
N GLU A 167 8.11 -18.28 -7.87
CA GLU A 167 9.00 -17.12 -7.76
C GLU A 167 8.22 -15.81 -7.59
N ALA A 168 7.14 -15.63 -8.36
CA ALA A 168 6.26 -14.46 -8.24
C ALA A 168 5.62 -14.36 -6.85
N MET A 169 5.07 -15.46 -6.33
CA MET A 169 4.46 -15.49 -4.99
C MET A 169 5.50 -15.20 -3.89
N LEU A 170 6.64 -15.89 -3.90
CA LEU A 170 7.67 -15.72 -2.88
C LEU A 170 8.26 -14.32 -2.92
N GLY A 171 8.62 -13.82 -4.10
CA GLY A 171 9.15 -12.47 -4.26
C GLY A 171 8.16 -11.39 -3.81
N LEU A 172 6.86 -11.60 -4.04
CA LEU A 172 5.81 -10.68 -3.60
C LEU A 172 5.72 -10.64 -2.07
N ILE A 173 5.77 -11.79 -1.41
CA ILE A 173 5.73 -11.87 0.06
C ILE A 173 6.98 -11.21 0.65
N GLU A 174 8.17 -11.53 0.12
CA GLU A 174 9.44 -11.01 0.61
C GLU A 174 9.53 -9.49 0.54
N GLU A 175 9.16 -8.88 -0.60
CA GLU A 175 9.22 -7.43 -0.75
C GLU A 175 8.23 -6.74 0.21
N ASN A 176 7.03 -7.29 0.37
CA ASN A 176 6.05 -6.72 1.30
C ASN A 176 6.45 -6.87 2.77
N ILE A 177 7.06 -7.98 3.17
CA ILE A 177 7.61 -8.15 4.53
C ILE A 177 8.70 -7.12 4.80
N LYS A 178 9.59 -6.90 3.82
CA LYS A 178 10.67 -5.92 3.93
C LYS A 178 10.13 -4.50 4.08
N GLU A 179 9.11 -4.11 3.30
CA GLU A 179 8.48 -2.79 3.43
C GLU A 179 7.76 -2.62 4.78
N LEU A 180 7.05 -3.64 5.26
CA LEU A 180 6.46 -3.64 6.61
C LEU A 180 7.54 -3.50 7.71
N GLY A 181 8.69 -4.16 7.54
CA GLY A 181 9.83 -4.04 8.44
C GLY A 181 10.39 -2.62 8.52
N LYS A 182 10.55 -1.95 7.36
CA LYS A 182 10.97 -0.54 7.28
C LYS A 182 9.99 0.38 7.98
N LEU A 183 8.68 0.19 7.76
CA LEU A 183 7.63 0.97 8.42
C LEU A 183 7.67 0.82 9.94
N ARG A 184 7.83 -0.42 10.45
CA ARG A 184 7.93 -0.68 11.89
C ARG A 184 9.14 0.02 12.51
N ALA A 185 10.31 -0.06 11.87
CA ALA A 185 11.53 0.59 12.36
C ALA A 185 11.36 2.12 12.44
N LYS A 186 10.72 2.73 11.44
CA LYS A 186 10.42 4.17 11.41
C LYS A 186 9.45 4.61 12.52
N THR A 187 8.38 3.84 12.76
CA THR A 187 7.45 4.15 13.85
C THR A 187 8.12 4.06 15.21
N MET A 188 9.02 3.09 15.40
CA MET A 188 9.79 2.98 16.65
C MET A 188 10.79 4.12 16.81
N SER A 189 11.48 4.57 15.75
CA SER A 189 12.41 5.70 15.86
C SER A 189 11.70 7.02 16.14
N LEU A 190 10.56 7.29 15.51
CA LEU A 190 9.74 8.48 15.77
C LEU A 190 9.22 8.54 17.21
N ASN A 191 8.87 7.39 17.79
CA ASN A 191 8.41 7.33 19.19
C ASN A 191 9.53 7.55 20.20
N ILE A 192 10.79 7.31 19.84
CA ILE A 192 11.94 7.61 20.71
C ILE A 192 12.26 9.11 20.67
N THR A 193 12.14 9.76 19.51
CA THR A 193 12.44 11.19 19.37
C THR A 193 11.42 12.11 20.05
N ASN A 194 10.17 11.67 20.25
CA ASN A 194 9.13 12.46 20.92
C ASN A 194 9.07 12.26 22.45
N VAL A 195 9.98 11.46 23.02
CA VAL A 195 9.99 11.10 24.45
C VAL A 195 11.27 11.55 25.17
N LEU A 196 12.19 12.23 24.48
CA LEU A 196 13.41 12.82 25.02
C LEU A 196 13.41 14.34 24.84
#